data_AF-A0A7K3Y8I7-F1
#
_entry.id   AF-A0A7K3Y8I7-F1
#
_cell.length_a   1.000
_cell.length_b   1.000
_cell.length_c   1.000
_cell.angle_alpha   90.00
_cell.angle_beta   90.00
_cell.angle_gamma   90.00
#
_symmetry.space_group_name_H-M   'P 1'
#
loop_
_entity.id
_entity.type
_entity.pdbx_description
1 polymer ?
#
loop_
_entity_poly.entity_id
_entity_poly.type
_entity_poly.pdbx_seq_one_letter_code
_entity_poly.pdbx_strand_id
1 'polypeptide(L)' 'QAVLEGARSFLEREFGVPVAVKDAGESIHPKASGALPFKPAIVIE' A
#
# COMPACT_ATOMS: atom_id res chain seq x y z
N GLN A 1 7.98 -3.04 3.58
CA GLN A 1 8.75 -3.37 2.35
C GLN A 1 9.53 -2.12 1.91
N ALA A 2 10.87 -2.14 1.93
CA ALA A 2 11.68 -0.90 1.81
C ALA A 2 11.44 -0.10 0.51
N VAL A 3 11.11 -0.78 -0.60
CA VAL A 3 10.86 -0.15 -1.90
C VAL A 3 9.58 0.70 -1.90
N LEU A 4 8.48 0.18 -1.34
CA LEU A 4 7.19 0.89 -1.30
C LEU A 4 7.24 2.08 -0.33
N GLU A 5 7.95 1.94 0.78
CA GLU A 5 8.20 3.04 1.71
C GLU A 5 9.02 4.17 1.06
N GLY A 6 10.08 3.82 0.31
CA GLY A 6 10.85 4.82 -0.44
C GLY A 6 10.06 5.55 -1.53
N ALA A 7 9.02 4.90 -2.07
CA ALA A 7 8.12 5.48 -3.06
C ALA A 7 6.96 6.28 -2.44
N ARG A 8 6.81 6.30 -1.12
CA ARG A 8 5.64 6.88 -0.44
C ARG A 8 5.39 8.34 -0.82
N SER A 9 6.41 9.20 -0.75
CA SER A 9 6.26 10.63 -1.08
C SER A 9 5.87 10.86 -2.53
N PHE A 10 6.33 10.01 -3.44
CA PHE A 10 5.91 10.05 -4.84
C PHE A 10 4.43 9.66 -4.95
N LEU A 11 4.02 8.54 -4.34
CA LEU A 11 2.63 8.10 -4.36
C LEU A 11 1.68 9.14 -3.73
N GLU A 12 2.04 9.73 -2.58
CA GLU A 12 1.24 10.78 -1.93
C GLU A 12 1.07 12.02 -2.82
N ARG A 13 2.12 12.41 -3.54
CA ARG A 13 2.06 13.53 -4.48
C ARG A 13 1.18 13.24 -5.69
N GLU A 14 1.36 12.08 -6.32
CA GLU A 14 0.65 11.73 -7.55
C GLU A 14 -0.84 11.42 -7.30
N PHE A 15 -1.15 10.75 -6.18
CA PHE A 15 -2.54 10.44 -5.82
C PHE A 15 -3.23 11.58 -5.05
N GLY A 16 -2.48 12.56 -4.53
CA GLY A 16 -3.02 13.69 -3.79
C GLY A 16 -3.66 13.32 -2.45
N VAL A 17 -3.38 12.11 -1.95
CA VAL A 17 -3.93 11.57 -0.70
C VAL A 17 -2.82 10.99 0.17
N PRO A 18 -2.97 10.98 1.51
CA PRO A 18 -2.03 10.30 2.39
C PRO A 18 -1.92 8.81 2.06
N VAL A 19 -0.69 8.27 2.02
CA VAL A 19 -0.44 6.86 1.70
C VAL A 19 0.10 6.16 2.94
N ALA A 20 -0.49 5.01 3.28
CA ALA A 20 0.00 4.13 4.33
C ALA A 20 0.39 2.79 3.73
N VAL A 21 1.66 2.42 3.87
CA VAL A 21 2.15 1.08 3.52
C VAL A 21 2.02 0.21 4.77
N LYS A 22 1.32 -0.92 4.65
CA LYS A 22 1.09 -1.87 5.74
C LYS A 22 1.44 -3.28 5.28
N ASP A 23 1.83 -4.13 6.22
CA ASP A 23 1.94 -5.55 5.92
C ASP A 23 0.56 -6.15 5.64
N ALA A 24 0.47 -7.03 4.65
CA ALA A 24 -0.80 -7.63 4.25
C ALA A 24 -1.36 -8.56 5.35
N GLY A 25 -0.50 -9.25 6.12
CA GLY A 25 -0.91 -10.11 7.23
C GLY A 25 -1.39 -9.33 8.46
N GLU A 26 -1.00 -8.07 8.59
CA GLU A 26 -1.43 -7.18 9.69
C GLU A 26 -2.66 -6.32 9.33
N SER A 27 -3.11 -6.36 8.07
CA SER A 27 -4.21 -5.53 7.58
C SER A 27 -5.56 -6.22 7.74
N ILE A 28 -6.48 -5.53 8.42
CA ILE A 28 -7.88 -5.96 8.60
C ILE A 28 -8.75 -5.74 7.36
N HIS A 29 -8.23 -5.06 6.32
CA HIS A 29 -9.02 -4.70 5.15
C HIS A 29 -9.24 -5.93 4.25
N PRO A 30 -10.46 -6.24 3.78
CA PRO A 30 -10.75 -7.45 3.01
C PRO A 30 -9.86 -7.66 1.77
N LYS A 31 -9.52 -6.57 1.08
CA LYS A 31 -8.60 -6.59 -0.08
C LYS A 31 -7.16 -7.01 0.25
N ALA A 32 -6.71 -6.91 1.50
CA ALA A 32 -5.36 -7.30 1.89
C ALA A 32 -5.07 -8.78 1.64
N SER A 33 -6.10 -9.63 1.78
CA SER A 33 -6.01 -11.07 1.50
C SER A 33 -5.64 -11.42 0.05
N GLY A 34 -5.88 -10.49 -0.88
CA GLY A 34 -5.53 -10.65 -2.30
C GLY A 34 -4.13 -10.17 -2.67
N ALA A 35 -3.35 -9.65 -1.71
CA ALA A 35 -1.98 -9.25 -1.96
C ALA A 35 -1.09 -10.49 -2.22
N LEU A 36 -0.25 -10.40 -3.25
CA LEU A 36 0.73 -11.44 -3.59
C LEU A 36 2.14 -10.84 -3.53
N PRO A 37 3.19 -11.68 -3.46
CA PRO A 37 4.56 -11.21 -3.61
C PRO A 37 4.70 -10.39 -4.90
N PHE A 38 5.21 -9.16 -4.77
CA PHE A 38 5.36 -8.18 -5.87
C PHE A 38 4.06 -7.66 -6.50
N LYS A 39 2.89 -8.01 -5.96
CA LYS A 39 1.59 -7.47 -6.37
C LYS A 39 0.79 -7.05 -5.13
N PRO A 40 1.01 -5.83 -4.61
CA PRO A 40 0.32 -5.34 -3.43
C PRO A 40 -1.17 -5.10 -3.71
N ALA A 41 -1.99 -5.21 -2.67
CA ALA A 41 -3.38 -4.77 -2.71
C ALA A 41 -3.43 -3.27 -2.43
N ILE A 42 -3.94 -2.48 -3.39
CA ILE A 42 -4.08 -1.03 -3.26
C ILE A 42 -5.54 -0.70 -2.97
N VAL A 43 -5.77 0.15 -1.97
CA VAL A 43 -7.07 0.68 -1.58
C VAL A 43 -6.95 2.20 -1.55
N ILE A 44 -7.90 2.87 -2.17
CA ILE A 44 -8.05 4.33 -2.15
C ILE A 44 -9.44 4.58 -1.58
N GLU A 45 -9.52 5.32 -0.48
CA GLU A 45 -10.77 5.68 0.22
C GLU A 45 -10.99 7.20 0.13
#